data_AF-A0A522S8S3-F1
#
_entry.id   AF-A0A522S8S3-F1
#
_cell.length_a   1.000
_cell.length_b   1.000
_cell.length_c   1.000
_cell.angle_alpha   90.00
_cell.angle_beta   90.00
_cell.angle_gamma   90.00
#
_symmetry.space_group_name_H-M   'P 1'
#
loop_
_entity.id
_entity.type
_entity.pdbx_description
1 polymer ?
#
loop_
_entity_poly.entity_id
_entity_poly.type
_entity_poly.pdbx_seq_one_letter_code
_entity_poly.pdbx_strand_id
1 'polypeptide(L)'
;MIDFTPKRERELLAVAAAALAWNRARLRRIAVAKCVPDSRFHANSSRAEAARAAALRVEAHALAGLRKACRIADPAALTINVEAEFLQPLALEAPQ
;
A
#
# COMPACT_ATOMS: atom_id res chain seq x y z
N MET A 1 -28.94 26.29 -0.62
CA MET A 1 -27.55 25.96 -0.95
C MET A 1 -26.84 25.75 0.39
N ILE A 2 -26.60 24.50 0.80
CA ILE A 2 -25.93 24.25 2.09
C ILE A 2 -24.44 24.18 1.80
N ASP A 3 -23.68 25.17 2.28
CA ASP A 3 -22.22 25.17 2.23
C ASP A 3 -21.67 24.11 3.19
N PHE A 4 -21.33 22.95 2.64
CA PHE A 4 -20.73 21.80 3.33
C PHE A 4 -19.19 21.88 3.40
N THR A 5 -18.60 23.04 3.11
CA THR A 5 -17.16 23.28 3.01
C THR A 5 -16.32 22.73 4.18
N PRO A 6 -16.66 22.94 5.47
CA PRO A 6 -15.80 22.47 6.57
C PRO A 6 -15.84 20.95 6.78
N LYS A 7 -16.95 20.28 6.42
CA LYS A 7 -17.06 18.83 6.52
C LYS A 7 -16.23 18.15 5.45
N ARG A 8 -16.35 18.62 4.21
CA ARG A 8 -15.61 18.09 3.06
C ARG A 8 -14.11 18.30 3.21
N GLU A 9 -13.68 19.46 3.70
CA GLU A 9 -12.26 19.73 3.98
C GLU A 9 -11.68 18.76 5.01
N ARG A 10 -12.40 18.49 6.11
CA ARG A 10 -12.00 17.50 7.12
C ARG A 10 -11.88 16.09 6.53
N GLU A 11 -12.80 15.70 5.67
CA GLU A 11 -12.79 14.39 5.01
C GLU A 11 -11.59 14.25 4.06
N LEU A 12 -11.28 15.30 3.29
CA LEU A 12 -10.09 15.33 2.42
C LEU A 12 -8.79 15.28 3.22
N LEU A 13 -8.70 16.01 4.33
CA LEU A 13 -7.54 15.93 5.24
C LEU A 13 -7.39 14.53 5.85
N ALA A 14 -8.50 13.88 6.20
CA ALA A 14 -8.48 12.50 6.71
C ALA A 14 -7.98 11.52 5.64
N VAL A 15 -8.39 11.67 4.38
CA VAL A 15 -7.88 10.89 3.25
C VAL A 15 -6.37 11.13 3.07
N ALA A 16 -5.92 12.38 3.10
CA ALA A 16 -4.51 12.73 2.96
C ALA A 16 -3.65 12.12 4.08
N ALA A 17 -4.11 12.21 5.33
CA ALA A 17 -3.44 11.59 6.47
C ALA A 17 -3.39 10.06 6.35
N ALA A 18 -4.48 9.42 5.94
CA ALA A 18 -4.52 7.98 5.73
C ALA A 18 -3.60 7.53 4.58
N ALA A 19 -3.50 8.32 3.51
CA ALA A 19 -2.62 8.05 2.38
C ALA A 19 -1.14 8.15 2.80
N LEU A 20 -0.77 9.17 3.58
CA LEU A 20 0.58 9.30 4.15
C LEU A 20 0.90 8.13 5.10
N ALA A 21 -0.04 7.71 5.94
CA ALA A 21 0.14 6.57 6.83
C ALA A 21 0.38 5.26 6.07
N TRP A 22 -0.41 4.99 5.03
CA TRP A 22 -0.22 3.83 4.17
C TRP A 22 1.12 3.87 3.43
N ASN A 23 1.50 5.01 2.85
CA ASN A 23 2.79 5.17 2.17
C ASN A 23 3.97 4.91 3.11
N ARG A 24 3.93 5.43 4.35
CA ARG A 24 4.96 5.15 5.37
C ARG A 24 5.03 3.66 5.71
N ALA A 25 3.89 3.00 5.87
CA ALA A 25 3.84 1.56 6.14
C ALA A 25 4.41 0.74 4.97
N ARG A 26 4.07 1.11 3.73
CA ARG A 26 4.57 0.49 2.50
C ARG A 26 6.08 0.64 2.34
N LEU A 27 6.61 1.84 2.56
CA LEU A 27 8.06 2.08 2.54
C LEU A 27 8.78 1.25 3.60
N ARG A 28 8.21 1.16 4.82
CA ARG A 28 8.76 0.30 5.88
C ARG A 28 8.75 -1.17 5.49
N ARG A 29 7.67 -1.69 4.88
CA ARG A 29 7.63 -3.06 4.37
C ARG A 29 8.73 -3.29 3.33
N ILE A 30 8.90 -2.37 2.37
CA ILE A 30 9.94 -2.47 1.33
C ILE A 30 11.33 -2.50 1.97
N ALA A 31 11.60 -1.60 2.93
CA ALA A 31 12.88 -1.58 3.65
C ALA A 31 13.14 -2.89 4.40
N VAL A 32 12.15 -3.42 5.12
CA VAL A 32 12.27 -4.69 5.84
C VAL A 32 12.47 -5.87 4.87
N ALA A 33 11.77 -5.88 3.74
CA ALA A 33 11.92 -6.94 2.74
C ALA A 33 13.35 -7.01 2.17
N LYS A 34 14.02 -5.86 2.01
CA LYS A 34 15.44 -5.80 1.60
C LYS A 34 16.42 -6.35 2.65
N CYS A 35 15.98 -6.46 3.91
CA CYS A 35 16.80 -6.99 4.99
C CYS A 35 16.62 -8.50 5.22
N VAL A 36 15.74 -9.17 4.47
CA VAL A 36 15.56 -10.63 4.59
C VAL A 36 16.69 -11.32 3.82
N PRO A 37 17.54 -12.13 4.47
CA PRO A 37 18.62 -12.84 3.79
C PRO A 37 18.06 -13.86 2.78
N ASP A 38 18.74 -14.02 1.64
CA ASP A 38 18.35 -15.00 0.62
C ASP A 38 18.50 -16.46 1.09
N SER A 39 19.42 -16.70 2.05
CA SER A 39 19.63 -18.01 2.65
C SER A 39 18.78 -18.22 3.89
N ARG A 40 17.97 -19.29 3.87
CA ARG A 40 17.17 -19.75 5.03
C ARG A 40 18.03 -20.19 6.21
N PHE A 41 19.28 -20.59 5.98
CA PHE A 41 20.23 -21.02 7.02
C PHE A 41 20.96 -19.86 7.70
N HIS A 42 20.68 -18.61 7.31
CA HIS A 42 21.25 -17.46 7.98
C HIS A 42 20.71 -17.37 9.41
N ALA A 43 21.58 -17.16 10.41
CA ALA A 43 21.19 -17.15 11.83
C ALA A 43 20.05 -16.16 12.17
N ASN A 44 19.91 -15.10 11.37
CA ASN A 44 18.86 -14.09 11.52
C ASN A 44 17.63 -14.28 10.60
N SER A 45 17.54 -15.36 9.83
CA SER A 45 16.48 -15.57 8.82
C SER A 45 15.08 -15.54 9.44
N SER A 46 14.86 -16.33 10.50
CA SER A 46 13.56 -16.38 11.21
C SER A 46 13.12 -15.02 11.76
N ARG A 47 14.06 -14.25 12.34
CA ARG A 47 13.77 -12.91 12.85
C ARG A 47 13.41 -11.93 11.73
N ALA A 48 14.13 -12.00 10.62
CA ALA A 48 13.87 -11.15 9.45
C ALA A 48 12.53 -11.48 8.79
N GLU A 49 12.17 -12.76 8.70
CA GLU A 49 10.86 -13.21 8.21
C GLU A 49 9.71 -12.76 9.12
N ALA A 50 9.87 -12.89 10.44
CA ALA A 50 8.88 -12.39 11.40
C ALA A 50 8.67 -10.87 11.28
N ALA A 51 9.77 -10.12 11.12
CA ALA A 51 9.70 -8.67 10.89
C ALA A 51 8.99 -8.34 9.57
N ARG A 52 9.26 -9.09 8.50
CA ARG A 52 8.57 -8.94 7.20
C ARG A 52 7.07 -9.22 7.33
N ALA A 53 6.69 -10.29 8.01
CA ALA A 53 5.29 -10.63 8.25
C ALA A 53 4.56 -9.55 9.07
N ALA A 54 5.20 -9.01 10.10
CA ALA A 54 4.67 -7.89 10.86
C ALA A 54 4.50 -6.63 9.99
N ALA A 55 5.48 -6.30 9.15
CA ALA A 55 5.40 -5.15 8.26
C ALA A 55 4.28 -5.28 7.21
N LEU A 56 4.06 -6.49 6.67
CA LEU A 56 2.93 -6.80 5.78
C LEU A 56 1.58 -6.55 6.46
N ARG A 57 1.42 -7.00 7.71
CA ARG A 57 0.18 -6.78 8.48
C ARG A 57 -0.08 -5.29 8.72
N VAL A 58 0.97 -4.53 9.07
CA VAL A 58 0.88 -3.09 9.28
C VAL A 58 0.48 -2.35 8.00
N GLU A 59 1.07 -2.70 6.85
CA GLU A 59 0.68 -2.12 5.56
C GLU A 59 -0.77 -2.45 5.21
N ALA A 60 -1.19 -3.72 5.36
CA ALA A 60 -2.56 -4.15 5.07
C ALA A 60 -3.58 -3.39 5.94
N HIS A 61 -3.29 -3.21 7.23
CA HIS A 61 -4.12 -2.42 8.13
C HIS A 61 -4.21 -0.94 7.70
N ALA A 62 -3.07 -0.32 7.35
CA ALA A 62 -3.05 1.07 6.89
C ALA A 62 -3.81 1.25 5.56
N LEU A 63 -3.70 0.30 4.64
CA LEU A 63 -4.45 0.28 3.38
C LEU A 63 -5.96 0.17 3.62
N ALA A 64 -6.39 -0.69 4.54
CA ALA A 64 -7.80 -0.80 4.93
C ALA A 64 -8.32 0.53 5.51
N GLY A 65 -7.50 1.21 6.32
CA GLY A 65 -7.79 2.55 6.84
C GLY A 65 -7.94 3.59 5.73
N LEU A 66 -7.04 3.62 4.76
CA LEU A 66 -7.14 4.48 3.58
C LEU A 66 -8.43 4.22 2.79
N ARG A 67 -8.75 2.96 2.50
CA ARG A 67 -9.99 2.59 1.79
C ARG A 67 -11.25 3.02 2.54
N LYS A 68 -11.21 2.99 3.88
CA LYS A 68 -12.30 3.50 4.71
C LYS A 68 -12.41 5.02 4.61
N ALA A 69 -11.28 5.73 4.69
CA ALA A 69 -11.26 7.20 4.55
C ALA A 69 -11.79 7.64 3.18
N CYS A 70 -11.36 6.99 2.10
CA CYS A 70 -11.85 7.29 0.75
C CYS A 70 -13.37 7.07 0.62
N ARG A 71 -13.91 5.96 1.16
CA ARG A 71 -15.36 5.69 1.14
C ARG A 71 -16.19 6.69 1.95
N ILE A 72 -15.62 7.25 3.02
CA ILE A 72 -16.28 8.29 3.82
C ILE A 72 -16.31 9.61 3.05
N ALA A 73 -15.18 9.99 2.44
CA ALA A 73 -15.05 11.23 1.68
C ALA A 73 -15.81 11.21 0.34
N ASP A 74 -15.91 10.04 -0.28
CA ASP A 74 -16.65 9.82 -1.52
C ASP A 74 -17.30 8.41 -1.50
N PRO A 75 -18.63 8.33 -1.29
CA PRO A 75 -19.36 7.07 -1.33
C PRO A 75 -19.29 6.34 -2.69
N ALA A 76 -19.01 7.06 -3.78
CA ALA A 76 -18.84 6.48 -5.13
C ALA A 76 -17.40 6.00 -5.39
N ALA A 77 -16.49 6.12 -4.41
CA ALA A 77 -15.10 5.70 -4.56
C ALA A 77 -14.98 4.18 -4.85
N LEU A 78 -14.40 3.86 -6.00
CA LEU A 78 -14.10 2.50 -6.41
C LEU A 78 -12.69 2.09 -5.97
N THR A 79 -12.56 0.87 -5.45
CA THR A 79 -11.25 0.27 -5.15
C THR A 79 -10.86 -0.65 -6.29
N ILE A 80 -9.78 -0.31 -7.00
CA ILE A 80 -9.21 -1.16 -8.04
C ILE A 80 -8.02 -1.91 -7.42
N ASN A 81 -8.14 -3.23 -7.30
CA ASN A 81 -7.01 -4.09 -6.95
C ASN A 81 -6.28 -4.42 -8.25
N VAL A 82 -5.21 -3.69 -8.54
CA VAL A 82 -4.30 -4.10 -9.61
C VAL A 82 -3.43 -5.22 -9.04
N GLU A 83 -3.77 -6.47 -9.36
CA GLU A 83 -2.77 -7.52 -9.30
C GLU A 83 -1.73 -7.20 -10.36
N ALA A 84 -0.46 -7.13 -9.95
CA ALA A 84 0.63 -7.05 -10.92
C ALA A 84 0.73 -8.43 -11.58
N GLU A 85 -0.21 -8.75 -12.48
CA GLU A 85 0.04 -9.73 -13.52
C GLU A 85 1.29 -9.24 -14.23
N PHE A 86 2.32 -10.09 -14.24
CA PHE A 86 3.59 -9.78 -14.85
C PHE A 86 3.34 -9.21 -16.25
N LEU A 87 3.72 -7.94 -16.46
CA LEU A 87 3.87 -7.40 -17.81
C LEU A 87 4.96 -8.27 -18.47
N GLN A 88 4.55 -9.31 -19.20
CA GLN A 88 5.47 -9.98 -20.11
C GLN A 88 5.98 -8.89 -21.04
N PRO A 89 7.31 -8.70 -21.16
CA PRO A 89 7.84 -7.78 -22.14
C PRO A 89 7.33 -8.27 -23.50
N LEU A 90 6.41 -7.52 -24.10
CA LEU A 90 6.01 -7.76 -25.48
C LEU A 90 7.29 -7.56 -26.29
N ALA A 91 7.91 -8.65 -26.74
CA ALA A 91 8.99 -8.57 -27.69
C ALA A 91 8.40 -7.94 -28.94
N LEU A 92 8.65 -6.64 -29.14
CA LEU A 92 8.45 -5.96 -30.40
C LEU A 92 9.47 -6.58 -31.36
N GLU A 93 9.12 -7.71 -31.98
CA GLU A 93 9.87 -8.24 -33.11
C GLU A 93 9.77 -7.21 -34.23
N ALA A 94 10.91 -6.60 -34.57
CA ALA A 94 11.03 -5.78 -35.76
C ALA A 94 10.87 -6.68 -36.99
N PRO A 95 10.08 -6.29 -38.01
CA PRO A 95 10.02 -7.04 -39.25
C PRO A 95 11.41 -7.05 -39.91
N GLN A 96 11.83 -8.25 -40.33
CA GLN A 96 13.06 -8.47 -41.11
C GLN A 96 12.97 -7.85 -42.50
#